data_AF-A0A8X6LJA1-F1
#
_entry.id   AF-A0A8X6LJA1-F1
#
_cell.length_a   1.000
_cell.length_b   1.000
_cell.length_c   1.000
_cell.angle_alpha   90.00
_cell.angle_beta   90.00
_cell.angle_gamma   90.00
#
_symmetry.space_group_name_H-M   'P 1'
#
loop_
_entity.id
_entity.type
_entity.pdbx_description
1 polymer ?
#
loop_
_entity_poly.entity_id
_entity_poly.type
_entity_poly.pdbx_seq_one_letter_code
_entity_poly.pdbx_strand_id
1 'polypeptide(L)'
;MYGGFMSKKETRALLIDNIKGCVSHLIPDGKFYQEKTYVGSLNGDTIMVKIVGKKTGNWRNFTTGTSGDIIDLWTLIKGNIDSAKEWLNTKNTEKLQNKEAKGAKKGEKAFSVGQYLSDQSPMPKDVIGPRILTPGGFLVIGGTPKVGKSSFLLSLLAHMASGVPFLKMTPTKPLRILYLQDEMGYDDMRRRVQQLKIDQKLIDLMKENLVIASEAKITLNDEGVERIKDIIMKDFGTKMVDLIAIDSLTTHLMPLSLLRSGIEKLRSIGIGIIMTHHTKKVSTATLEKNPFQALVGTNALRSLYTSVGLMDVGKPPKL
;
A
#
# COMPACT_ATOMS: atom_id res chain seq x y z
N MET A 1 18.21 -25.33 18.17
CA MET A 1 18.04 -26.56 17.38
C MET A 1 16.87 -27.36 17.97
N TYR A 2 15.73 -27.44 17.28
CA TYR A 2 14.70 -28.42 17.63
C TYR A 2 15.05 -29.74 16.95
N GLY A 3 15.97 -30.50 17.56
CA GLY A 3 16.22 -31.91 17.21
C GLY A 3 15.17 -32.83 17.85
N GLY A 4 13.89 -32.44 17.80
CA GLY A 4 12.79 -33.26 18.29
C GLY A 4 12.20 -34.06 17.14
N PHE A 5 12.08 -35.38 17.31
CA PHE A 5 11.41 -36.28 16.37
C PHE A 5 9.99 -35.77 16.08
N MET A 6 9.76 -35.13 14.92
CA MET A 6 8.41 -34.74 14.48
C MET A 6 7.58 -36.01 14.20
N SER A 7 6.41 -36.11 14.84
CA SER A 7 5.47 -37.19 14.58
C SER A 7 4.85 -37.08 13.18
N LYS A 8 4.30 -38.19 12.66
CA LYS A 8 3.59 -38.22 11.37
C LYS A 8 2.42 -37.22 11.35
N LYS A 9 1.71 -37.09 12.48
CA LYS A 9 0.57 -36.17 12.63
C LYS A 9 0.99 -34.70 12.57
N GLU A 10 2.09 -34.34 13.23
CA GLU A 10 2.64 -32.97 13.20
C GLU A 10 3.19 -32.63 11.81
N THR A 11 3.91 -33.56 11.19
CA THR A 11 4.41 -33.41 9.82
C THR A 11 3.26 -33.12 8.87
N ARG A 12 2.15 -33.86 8.99
CA ARG A 12 0.93 -33.66 8.19
C ARG A 12 0.36 -32.25 8.35
N ALA A 13 0.24 -31.78 9.58
CA ALA A 13 -0.31 -30.46 9.88
C ALA A 13 0.57 -29.35 9.27
N LEU A 14 1.89 -29.44 9.42
CA LEU A 14 2.83 -28.47 8.87
C LEU A 14 2.87 -28.46 7.32
N LEU A 15 2.70 -29.62 6.68
CA LEU A 15 2.54 -29.71 5.24
C LEU A 15 1.24 -29.05 4.76
N ILE A 16 0.15 -29.21 5.50
CA ILE A 16 -1.13 -28.54 5.23
C ILE A 16 -1.01 -27.02 5.39
N ASP A 17 -0.33 -26.54 6.42
CA ASP A 17 -0.10 -25.10 6.63
C ASP A 17 0.72 -24.47 5.49
N ASN A 18 1.56 -25.26 4.82
CA ASN A 18 2.38 -24.86 3.68
C ASN A 18 1.87 -25.46 2.35
N ILE A 19 0.58 -25.81 2.26
CA ILE A 19 0.06 -26.69 1.19
C ILE A 19 0.38 -26.20 -0.21
N LYS A 20 0.29 -24.89 -0.49
CA LYS A 20 0.57 -24.32 -1.82
C LYS A 20 2.04 -24.54 -2.23
N GLY A 21 2.98 -24.32 -1.32
CA GLY A 21 4.40 -24.56 -1.57
C GLY A 21 4.71 -26.06 -1.67
N CYS A 22 4.06 -26.87 -0.84
CA CYS A 22 4.19 -28.32 -0.83
C CYS A 22 3.79 -28.94 -2.18
N VAL A 23 2.59 -28.63 -2.69
CA VAL A 23 2.11 -29.19 -3.96
C VAL A 23 2.93 -28.71 -5.17
N SER A 24 3.42 -27.47 -5.12
CA SER A 24 4.30 -26.93 -6.17
C SER A 24 5.69 -27.58 -6.15
N HIS A 25 6.18 -27.98 -4.98
CA HIS A 25 7.44 -28.70 -4.86
C HIS A 25 7.33 -30.16 -5.30
N LEU A 26 6.20 -30.80 -4.99
CA LEU A 26 5.95 -32.20 -5.35
C LEU A 26 5.62 -32.37 -6.82
N ILE A 27 4.85 -31.45 -7.40
CA ILE A 27 4.39 -31.51 -8.80
C ILE A 27 4.63 -30.14 -9.45
N PRO A 28 5.85 -29.85 -9.93
CA PRO A 28 6.24 -28.52 -10.43
C PRO A 28 5.45 -28.04 -11.64
N ASP A 29 4.98 -28.95 -12.50
CA ASP A 29 4.20 -28.60 -13.70
C ASP A 29 2.71 -28.37 -13.42
N GLY A 30 2.31 -28.40 -12.15
CA GLY A 30 0.92 -28.21 -11.76
C GLY A 30 0.47 -26.75 -11.79
N LYS A 31 -0.85 -26.56 -11.77
CA LYS A 31 -1.51 -25.25 -11.79
C LYS A 31 -2.58 -25.16 -10.71
N PHE A 32 -2.74 -23.95 -10.17
CA PHE A 32 -3.84 -23.63 -9.27
C PHE A 32 -5.13 -23.41 -10.07
N TYR A 33 -6.18 -24.16 -9.74
CA TYR A 33 -7.48 -24.04 -10.37
C TYR A 33 -8.53 -23.56 -9.37
N GLN A 34 -9.21 -22.46 -9.71
CA GLN A 34 -10.23 -21.79 -8.90
C GLN A 34 -9.80 -21.51 -7.44
N GLU A 35 -8.49 -21.36 -7.21
CA GLU A 35 -7.84 -21.18 -5.90
C GLU A 35 -8.13 -22.25 -4.83
N LYS A 36 -8.91 -23.29 -5.16
CA LYS A 36 -9.37 -24.34 -4.23
C LYS A 36 -8.67 -25.68 -4.47
N THR A 37 -8.09 -25.86 -5.65
CA THR A 37 -7.46 -27.11 -6.09
C THR A 37 -6.15 -26.84 -6.80
N TYR A 38 -5.23 -27.79 -6.68
CA TYR A 38 -4.01 -27.84 -7.46
C TYR A 38 -4.05 -29.07 -8.36
N VAL A 39 -3.77 -28.91 -9.65
CA VAL A 39 -3.85 -30.00 -10.62
C VAL A 39 -2.53 -30.08 -11.37
N GLY A 40 -1.92 -31.26 -11.43
CA GLY A 40 -0.70 -31.48 -12.19
C GLY A 40 -0.59 -32.91 -12.69
N SER A 41 0.49 -33.20 -13.42
CA SER A 41 0.77 -34.54 -13.94
C SER A 41 1.88 -35.21 -13.15
N LEU A 42 1.72 -36.51 -12.86
CA LEU A 42 2.77 -37.35 -12.31
C LEU A 42 2.87 -38.62 -13.16
N ASN A 43 3.99 -38.80 -13.86
CA ASN A 43 4.21 -39.92 -14.79
C ASN A 43 3.09 -40.11 -15.84
N GLY A 44 2.49 -39.00 -16.31
CA GLY A 44 1.37 -39.02 -17.26
C GLY A 44 -0.02 -39.07 -16.61
N ASP A 45 -0.10 -39.36 -15.31
CA ASP A 45 -1.37 -39.39 -14.60
C ASP A 45 -1.81 -38.02 -14.09
N THR A 46 -3.11 -37.75 -14.15
CA THR A 46 -3.67 -36.50 -13.62
C THR A 46 -3.89 -36.59 -12.12
N ILE A 47 -3.15 -35.79 -11.35
CA ILE A 47 -3.25 -35.68 -9.90
C ILE A 47 -3.94 -34.37 -9.53
N MET A 48 -4.99 -34.46 -8.71
CA MET A 48 -5.64 -33.30 -8.10
C MET A 48 -5.42 -33.30 -6.59
N VAL A 49 -5.03 -32.16 -6.05
CA VAL A 49 -4.89 -31.94 -4.60
C VAL A 49 -5.86 -30.85 -4.16
N LYS A 50 -6.61 -31.10 -3.08
CA LYS A 50 -7.45 -30.08 -2.43
C LYS A 50 -6.56 -29.19 -1.56
N ILE A 51 -6.64 -27.87 -1.77
CA ILE A 51 -5.77 -26.91 -1.07
C ILE A 51 -6.53 -25.93 -0.16
N VAL A 52 -7.87 -26.01 -0.14
CA VAL A 52 -8.74 -25.19 0.73
C VAL A 52 -9.85 -26.05 1.36
N GLY A 53 -10.20 -25.75 2.61
CA GLY A 53 -11.32 -26.35 3.34
C GLY A 53 -10.97 -27.62 4.12
N LYS A 54 -11.99 -28.33 4.63
CA LYS A 54 -11.81 -29.50 5.52
C LYS A 54 -11.03 -30.66 4.91
N LYS A 55 -10.94 -30.74 3.58
CA LYS A 55 -10.23 -31.79 2.83
C LYS A 55 -8.85 -31.34 2.33
N THR A 56 -8.30 -30.25 2.88
CA THR A 56 -6.98 -29.75 2.47
C THR A 56 -5.90 -30.82 2.68
N GLY A 57 -5.06 -31.00 1.67
CA GLY A 57 -4.03 -32.04 1.64
C GLY A 57 -4.48 -33.37 1.06
N ASN A 58 -5.78 -33.59 0.83
CA ASN A 58 -6.22 -34.82 0.18
C ASN A 58 -5.97 -34.74 -1.33
N TRP A 59 -5.46 -35.83 -1.89
CA TRP A 59 -5.19 -35.95 -3.32
C TRP A 59 -5.90 -37.15 -3.94
N ARG A 60 -6.06 -37.10 -5.27
CA ARG A 60 -6.62 -38.18 -6.07
C ARG A 60 -5.94 -38.23 -7.43
N ASN A 61 -5.57 -39.43 -7.87
CA ASN A 61 -5.21 -39.74 -9.24
C ASN A 61 -6.47 -40.13 -10.00
N PHE A 62 -6.75 -39.43 -11.09
CA PHE A 62 -7.94 -39.68 -11.92
C PHE A 62 -7.75 -40.80 -12.94
N THR A 63 -6.50 -41.16 -13.27
CA THR A 63 -6.21 -42.27 -14.19
C THR A 63 -6.32 -43.61 -13.46
N THR A 64 -5.67 -43.75 -12.30
CA THR A 64 -5.62 -45.03 -11.55
C THR A 64 -6.69 -45.14 -10.48
N GLY A 65 -7.39 -44.06 -10.15
CA GLY A 65 -8.39 -44.01 -9.08
C GLY A 65 -7.82 -43.99 -7.66
N THR A 66 -6.49 -44.02 -7.51
CA THR A 66 -5.82 -43.96 -6.21
C THR A 66 -6.02 -42.61 -5.52
N SER A 67 -6.02 -42.60 -4.19
CA SER A 67 -6.18 -41.38 -3.40
C SER A 67 -5.53 -41.53 -2.04
N GLY A 68 -5.26 -40.41 -1.38
CA GLY A 68 -4.65 -40.40 -0.05
C GLY A 68 -4.55 -38.99 0.50
N ASP A 69 -3.74 -38.84 1.54
CA ASP A 69 -3.39 -37.54 2.08
C ASP A 69 -2.03 -37.03 1.59
N ILE A 70 -1.65 -35.83 2.03
CA ILE A 70 -0.45 -35.16 1.55
C ILE A 70 0.83 -35.90 1.91
N ILE A 71 0.84 -36.70 2.98
CA ILE A 71 1.98 -37.55 3.32
C ILE A 71 2.04 -38.74 2.37
N ASP A 72 0.90 -39.34 2.04
CA ASP A 72 0.85 -40.43 1.08
C ASP A 72 1.36 -39.97 -0.29
N LEU A 73 0.95 -38.77 -0.73
CA LEU A 73 1.44 -38.16 -1.97
C LEU A 73 2.96 -37.88 -1.91
N TRP A 74 3.42 -37.34 -0.80
CA TRP A 74 4.85 -37.05 -0.60
C TRP A 74 5.67 -38.32 -0.67
N THR A 75 5.23 -39.36 0.04
CA THR A 75 5.90 -40.67 0.08
C THR A 75 5.89 -41.33 -1.30
N LEU A 76 4.78 -41.21 -2.04
CA LEU A 76 4.67 -41.70 -3.41
C LEU A 76 5.70 -41.05 -4.35
N ILE A 77 5.97 -39.75 -4.21
CA ILE A 77 6.84 -39.00 -5.11
C ILE A 77 8.32 -39.02 -4.67
N LYS A 78 8.58 -38.92 -3.37
CA LYS A 78 9.93 -38.77 -2.80
C LYS A 78 10.45 -40.04 -2.12
N GLY A 79 9.64 -41.09 -2.02
CA GLY A 79 10.01 -42.39 -1.47
C GLY A 79 10.04 -42.48 0.06
N ASN A 80 10.06 -41.36 0.78
CA ASN A 80 10.05 -41.34 2.24
C ASN A 80 9.44 -40.06 2.82
N ILE A 81 9.06 -40.11 4.10
CA ILE A 81 8.54 -38.96 4.86
C ILE A 81 9.64 -38.04 5.40
N ASP A 82 10.88 -38.53 5.54
CA ASP A 82 11.96 -37.75 6.16
C ASP A 82 12.38 -36.57 5.29
N SER A 83 12.35 -36.71 3.96
CA SER A 83 12.51 -35.61 3.01
C SER A 83 11.45 -34.50 3.19
N ALA A 84 10.26 -34.84 3.69
CA ALA A 84 9.23 -33.84 4.01
C ALA A 84 9.62 -33.01 5.23
N LYS A 85 10.23 -33.64 6.25
CA LYS A 85 10.74 -32.96 7.45
C LYS A 85 11.91 -32.03 7.09
N GLU A 86 12.82 -32.50 6.24
CA GLU A 86 13.92 -31.67 5.72
C GLU A 86 13.38 -30.46 4.95
N TRP A 87 12.43 -30.68 4.04
CA TRP A 87 11.79 -29.59 3.29
C TRP A 87 11.09 -28.59 4.23
N LEU A 88 10.35 -29.06 5.23
CA LEU A 88 9.75 -28.19 6.25
C LEU A 88 10.80 -27.42 7.06
N ASN A 89 11.94 -28.03 7.37
CA ASN A 89 13.06 -27.36 8.03
C ASN A 89 13.70 -26.29 7.15
N THR A 90 13.86 -26.53 5.83
CA THR A 90 14.31 -25.49 4.90
C THR A 90 13.32 -24.34 4.83
N LYS A 91 12.01 -24.60 4.77
CA LYS A 91 10.98 -23.55 4.77
C LYS A 91 10.90 -22.81 6.10
N ASN A 92 11.10 -23.47 7.23
CA ASN A 92 11.22 -22.81 8.52
C ASN A 92 12.48 -21.95 8.61
N THR A 93 13.62 -22.42 8.08
CA THR A 93 14.88 -21.65 8.03
C THR A 93 14.76 -20.45 7.10
N GLU A 94 14.17 -20.61 5.92
CA GLU A 94 13.81 -19.51 5.01
C GLU A 94 12.80 -18.55 5.66
N LYS A 95 11.84 -19.05 6.44
CA LYS A 95 10.86 -18.22 7.17
C LYS A 95 11.50 -17.50 8.36
N LEU A 96 12.53 -18.08 8.99
CA LEU A 96 13.36 -17.49 10.05
C LEU A 96 14.31 -16.43 9.48
N GLN A 97 15.01 -16.72 8.38
CA GLN A 97 15.84 -15.77 7.64
C GLN A 97 15.01 -14.65 7.01
N ASN A 98 13.82 -14.96 6.47
CA ASN A 98 12.86 -13.94 6.05
C ASN A 98 12.22 -13.22 7.23
N LYS A 99 12.18 -13.80 8.44
CA LYS A 99 11.81 -13.10 9.69
C LYS A 99 12.95 -12.25 10.24
N GLU A 100 14.21 -12.56 9.96
CA GLU A 100 15.37 -11.73 10.29
C GLU A 100 15.50 -10.59 9.26
N ALA A 101 15.21 -10.87 7.98
CA ALA A 101 15.10 -9.85 6.93
C ALA A 101 13.82 -8.98 7.05
N LYS A 102 12.70 -9.53 7.54
CA LYS A 102 11.46 -8.77 7.88
C LYS A 102 11.37 -8.32 9.35
N GLY A 103 12.33 -8.73 10.18
CA GLY A 103 12.44 -8.44 11.61
C GLY A 103 13.69 -7.64 11.96
N ALA A 104 14.50 -7.28 10.97
CA ALA A 104 15.01 -5.92 10.92
C ALA A 104 13.81 -4.97 10.95
N LYS A 105 13.32 -4.64 12.17
CA LYS A 105 13.14 -3.23 12.48
C LYS A 105 14.34 -2.56 11.84
N LYS A 106 14.12 -1.64 10.89
CA LYS A 106 15.16 -0.77 10.34
C LYS A 106 16.03 -0.41 11.55
N GLY A 107 17.22 -1.01 11.67
CA GLY A 107 17.96 -0.98 12.93
C GLY A 107 18.03 0.48 13.32
N GLU A 108 17.61 0.83 14.54
CA GLU A 108 17.63 2.23 14.97
C GLU A 108 19.05 2.72 14.72
N LYS A 109 19.23 3.54 13.69
CA LYS A 109 20.54 4.05 13.33
C LYS A 109 20.84 5.12 14.36
N ALA A 110 21.57 4.73 15.39
CA ALA A 110 22.16 5.68 16.31
C ALA A 110 23.33 6.36 15.59
N PHE A 111 23.31 7.69 15.59
CA PHE A 111 24.38 8.51 15.04
C PHE A 111 24.96 9.34 16.18
N SER A 112 26.28 9.49 16.23
CA SER A 112 26.91 10.35 17.23
C SER A 112 26.60 11.82 16.92
N VAL A 113 26.58 12.66 17.96
CA VAL A 113 26.42 14.12 17.78
C VAL A 113 27.54 14.67 16.88
N GLY A 114 28.77 14.17 17.03
CA GLY A 114 29.90 14.54 16.17
C GLY A 114 29.66 14.24 14.69
N GLN A 115 28.96 13.15 14.37
CA GLN A 115 28.58 12.85 12.99
C GLN A 115 27.61 13.88 12.43
N TYR A 116 26.57 14.27 13.17
CA TYR A 116 25.63 15.31 12.73
C TYR A 116 26.30 16.67 12.52
N LEU A 117 27.23 17.05 13.40
CA LEU A 117 27.96 18.32 13.28
C LEU A 117 28.94 18.31 12.10
N SER A 118 29.47 17.14 11.74
CA SER A 118 30.45 17.00 10.65
C SER A 118 29.78 16.74 9.29
N ASP A 119 28.49 16.41 9.26
CA ASP A 119 27.77 16.11 8.02
C ASP A 119 27.51 17.39 7.21
N GLN A 120 28.17 17.47 6.05
CA GLN A 120 28.03 18.56 5.08
C GLN A 120 27.14 18.18 3.89
N SER A 121 26.46 17.04 3.96
CA SER A 121 25.57 16.58 2.89
C SER A 121 24.44 17.60 2.67
N PRO A 122 24.04 17.85 1.41
CA PRO A 122 22.95 18.76 1.14
C PRO A 122 21.66 18.22 1.77
N MET A 123 20.90 19.12 2.40
CA MET A 123 19.58 18.77 2.95
C MET A 123 18.68 18.21 1.83
N PRO A 124 17.90 17.16 2.09
CA PRO A 124 16.95 16.65 1.11
C PRO A 124 16.02 17.76 0.63
N LYS A 125 15.86 17.87 -0.69
CA LYS A 125 14.93 18.83 -1.27
C LYS A 125 13.50 18.44 -0.96
N ASP A 126 12.64 19.42 -0.73
CA ASP A 126 11.21 19.18 -0.53
C ASP A 126 10.58 18.55 -1.78
N VAL A 127 9.53 17.75 -1.61
CA VAL A 127 8.63 17.38 -2.72
C VAL A 127 7.86 18.62 -3.15
N ILE A 128 7.34 19.37 -2.17
CA ILE A 128 6.71 20.68 -2.34
C ILE A 128 7.29 21.63 -1.30
N GLY A 129 7.98 22.67 -1.76
CA GLY A 129 8.55 23.71 -0.91
C GLY A 129 7.58 24.87 -0.65
N PRO A 130 7.88 25.74 0.34
CA PRO A 130 8.94 25.58 1.35
C PRO A 130 8.45 24.73 2.54
N ARG A 131 9.02 23.53 2.71
CA ARG A 131 8.66 22.53 3.73
C ARG A 131 7.17 22.18 3.81
N ILE A 132 6.42 22.40 2.74
CA ILE A 132 5.01 22.00 2.67
C ILE A 132 4.92 20.48 2.72
N LEU A 133 5.74 19.81 1.91
CA LEU A 133 5.81 18.36 1.82
C LEU A 133 7.26 17.94 1.60
N THR A 134 7.89 17.42 2.65
CA THR A 134 9.24 16.83 2.59
C THR A 134 9.19 15.43 1.95
N PRO A 135 10.33 14.84 1.56
CA PRO A 135 10.38 13.44 1.13
C PRO A 135 9.80 12.49 2.19
N GLY A 136 8.88 11.62 1.80
CA GLY A 136 8.12 10.78 2.74
C GLY A 136 7.23 11.56 3.71
N GLY A 137 6.97 12.84 3.46
CA GLY A 137 6.08 13.68 4.26
C GLY A 137 4.61 13.30 4.10
N PHE A 138 3.79 13.70 5.06
CA PHE A 138 2.35 13.48 5.03
C PHE A 138 1.60 14.78 5.34
N LEU A 139 0.96 15.35 4.33
CA LEU A 139 0.14 16.55 4.42
C LEU A 139 -1.34 16.17 4.54
N VAL A 140 -2.03 16.73 5.54
CA VAL A 140 -3.49 16.60 5.67
C VAL A 140 -4.15 17.94 5.35
N ILE A 141 -5.14 17.92 4.46
CA ILE A 141 -6.00 19.07 4.15
C ILE A 141 -7.36 18.85 4.82
N GLY A 142 -7.57 19.52 5.94
CA GLY A 142 -8.81 19.47 6.71
C GLY A 142 -9.80 20.56 6.31
N GLY A 143 -11.10 20.29 6.45
CA GLY A 143 -12.13 21.30 6.30
C GLY A 143 -13.53 20.71 6.28
N THR A 144 -14.53 21.55 6.48
CA THR A 144 -15.94 21.11 6.51
C THR A 144 -16.37 20.49 5.18
N PRO A 145 -17.43 19.66 5.16
CA PRO A 145 -18.00 19.16 3.90
C PRO A 145 -18.30 20.30 2.93
N LYS A 146 -17.99 20.10 1.65
CA LYS A 146 -18.24 21.04 0.54
C LYS A 146 -17.50 22.39 0.61
N VAL A 147 -16.50 22.56 1.48
CA VAL A 147 -15.65 23.77 1.54
C VAL A 147 -14.73 23.97 0.32
N GLY A 148 -14.64 22.97 -0.57
CA GLY A 148 -13.82 23.05 -1.78
C GLY A 148 -12.47 22.34 -1.75
N LYS A 149 -12.22 21.46 -0.75
CA LYS A 149 -10.97 20.68 -0.62
C LYS A 149 -10.55 19.98 -1.91
N SER A 150 -11.47 19.25 -2.54
CA SER A 150 -11.20 18.50 -3.77
C SER A 150 -10.85 19.39 -4.95
N SER A 151 -11.50 20.55 -5.08
CA SER A 151 -11.20 21.52 -6.14
C SER A 151 -9.83 22.19 -5.93
N PHE A 152 -9.53 22.54 -4.67
CA PHE A 152 -8.21 23.05 -4.29
C PHE A 152 -7.13 22.01 -4.56
N LEU A 153 -7.34 20.77 -4.11
CA LEU A 153 -6.39 19.68 -4.27
C LEU A 153 -6.16 19.40 -5.76
N LEU A 154 -7.20 19.27 -6.58
CA LEU A 154 -7.03 19.07 -8.02
C LEU A 154 -6.21 20.20 -8.65
N SER A 155 -6.48 21.46 -8.29
CA SER A 155 -5.71 22.61 -8.80
C SER A 155 -4.25 22.54 -8.36
N LEU A 156 -3.99 22.25 -7.09
CA LEU A 156 -2.64 22.07 -6.55
C LEU A 156 -1.90 20.96 -7.32
N LEU A 157 -2.49 19.77 -7.44
CA LEU A 157 -1.85 18.62 -8.10
C LEU A 157 -1.55 18.90 -9.56
N ALA A 158 -2.45 19.58 -10.28
CA ALA A 158 -2.22 19.92 -11.67
C ALA A 158 -1.03 20.88 -11.86
N HIS A 159 -0.87 21.86 -10.97
CA HIS A 159 0.31 22.75 -10.97
C HIS A 159 1.60 22.00 -10.60
N MET A 160 1.54 21.12 -9.59
CA MET A 160 2.69 20.33 -9.17
C MET A 160 3.13 19.35 -10.27
N ALA A 161 2.20 18.70 -10.95
CA ALA A 161 2.47 17.83 -12.11
C ALA A 161 3.07 18.61 -13.29
N SER A 162 2.65 19.88 -13.44
CA SER A 162 3.20 20.79 -14.45
C SER A 162 4.55 21.41 -14.06
N GLY A 163 5.01 21.20 -12.82
CA GLY A 163 6.28 21.76 -12.33
C GLY A 163 6.24 23.27 -12.05
N VAL A 164 5.05 23.85 -11.84
CA VAL A 164 4.89 25.30 -11.59
C VAL A 164 4.34 25.60 -10.19
N PRO A 165 4.64 26.77 -9.60
CA PRO A 165 4.13 27.12 -8.28
C PRO A 165 2.60 27.29 -8.25
N PHE A 166 1.99 26.97 -7.10
CA PHE A 166 0.60 27.24 -6.79
C PHE A 166 0.50 27.84 -5.39
N LEU A 167 -0.01 29.07 -5.25
CA LEU A 167 -0.10 29.77 -3.95
C LEU A 167 1.24 29.77 -3.17
N LYS A 168 2.35 30.04 -3.88
CA LYS A 168 3.74 29.98 -3.36
C LYS A 168 4.25 28.59 -2.97
N MET A 169 3.41 27.55 -3.05
CA MET A 169 3.84 26.15 -2.94
C MET A 169 4.57 25.80 -4.23
N THR A 170 5.82 25.37 -4.14
CA THR A 170 6.71 25.22 -5.31
C THR A 170 7.19 23.78 -5.42
N PRO A 171 6.92 23.08 -6.54
CA PRO A 171 7.44 21.74 -6.74
C PRO A 171 8.93 21.83 -7.10
N THR A 172 9.72 20.81 -6.75
CA THR A 172 11.16 20.78 -7.10
C THR A 172 11.45 20.37 -8.54
N LYS A 173 10.45 19.78 -9.21
CA LYS A 173 10.42 19.34 -10.61
C LYS A 173 8.94 19.07 -10.97
N PRO A 174 8.58 18.87 -12.25
CA PRO A 174 7.30 18.24 -12.58
C PRO A 174 7.13 16.93 -11.81
N LEU A 175 6.12 16.86 -10.94
CA LEU A 175 5.93 15.73 -10.03
C LEU A 175 5.08 14.66 -10.68
N ARG A 176 5.52 13.39 -10.64
CA ARG A 176 4.67 12.25 -10.99
C ARG A 176 3.72 11.97 -9.83
N ILE A 177 2.43 12.13 -10.09
CA ILE A 177 1.37 12.16 -9.10
C ILE A 177 0.32 11.10 -9.44
N LEU A 178 0.06 10.22 -8.49
CA LEU A 178 -1.14 9.38 -8.50
C LEU A 178 -2.20 10.00 -7.58
N TYR A 179 -3.36 10.34 -8.16
CA TYR A 179 -4.49 10.90 -7.43
C TYR A 179 -5.60 9.86 -7.28
N LEU A 180 -5.80 9.36 -6.07
CA LEU A 180 -6.82 8.40 -5.69
C LEU A 180 -8.08 9.14 -5.22
N GLN A 181 -9.17 9.03 -5.97
CA GLN A 181 -10.40 9.75 -5.68
C GLN A 181 -11.64 8.84 -5.74
N ASP A 182 -12.43 8.78 -4.65
CA ASP A 182 -13.50 7.80 -4.44
C ASP A 182 -14.92 8.38 -4.30
N GLU A 183 -15.09 9.68 -4.08
CA GLU A 183 -16.38 10.39 -4.00
C GLU A 183 -16.95 10.80 -5.37
N MET A 184 -16.09 11.06 -6.35
CA MET A 184 -16.47 11.66 -7.63
C MET A 184 -16.42 10.68 -8.80
N GLY A 185 -17.52 10.63 -9.57
CA GLY A 185 -17.57 9.89 -10.82
C GLY A 185 -16.73 10.53 -11.94
N TYR A 186 -16.45 9.73 -12.98
CA TYR A 186 -15.56 10.12 -14.08
C TYR A 186 -15.99 11.41 -14.80
N ASP A 187 -17.27 11.58 -15.13
CA ASP A 187 -17.75 12.73 -15.90
C ASP A 187 -17.60 14.05 -15.14
N ASP A 188 -17.86 14.05 -13.83
CA ASP A 188 -17.66 15.22 -12.99
C ASP A 188 -16.18 15.57 -12.84
N MET A 189 -15.32 14.55 -12.73
CA MET A 189 -13.88 14.74 -12.71
C MET A 189 -13.36 15.31 -14.03
N ARG A 190 -13.81 14.75 -15.17
CA ARG A 190 -13.48 15.24 -16.52
C ARG A 190 -13.84 16.72 -16.64
N ARG A 191 -15.05 17.10 -16.24
CA ARG A 191 -15.50 18.51 -16.27
C ARG A 191 -14.57 19.41 -15.45
N ARG A 192 -14.19 18.99 -14.24
CA ARG A 192 -13.29 19.79 -13.37
C ARG A 192 -11.88 19.92 -13.96
N VAL A 193 -11.33 18.83 -14.50
CA VAL A 193 -10.02 18.85 -15.16
C VAL A 193 -10.03 19.77 -16.36
N GLN A 194 -11.07 19.72 -17.20
CA GLN A 194 -11.22 20.59 -18.38
C GLN A 194 -11.38 22.08 -18.01
N GLN A 195 -11.87 22.38 -16.80
CA GLN A 195 -12.04 23.75 -16.30
C GLN A 195 -10.76 24.32 -15.64
N LEU A 196 -9.71 23.52 -15.48
CA LEU A 196 -8.43 24.00 -14.95
C LEU A 196 -7.83 25.02 -15.92
N LYS A 197 -7.50 26.20 -15.40
CA LYS A 197 -6.79 27.24 -16.15
C LYS A 197 -5.29 26.99 -16.10
N ILE A 198 -4.79 26.12 -16.99
CA ILE A 198 -3.36 25.83 -17.15
C ILE A 198 -2.91 26.26 -18.54
N ASP A 199 -1.73 26.88 -18.63
CA ASP A 199 -1.11 27.28 -19.90
C ASP A 199 -0.98 26.05 -20.81
N GLN A 200 -1.37 26.20 -22.08
CA GLN A 200 -1.32 25.14 -23.09
C GLN A 200 0.05 24.46 -23.16
N LYS A 201 1.14 25.21 -22.93
CA LYS A 201 2.52 24.69 -22.93
C LYS A 201 2.81 23.74 -21.76
N LEU A 202 2.04 23.83 -20.67
CA LEU A 202 2.20 23.03 -19.46
C LEU A 202 1.25 21.83 -19.41
N ILE A 203 0.22 21.82 -20.27
CA ILE A 203 -0.76 20.74 -20.31
C ILE A 203 -0.11 19.38 -20.60
N ASP A 204 0.92 19.34 -21.45
CA ASP A 204 1.57 18.07 -21.78
C ASP A 204 2.39 17.52 -20.60
N LEU A 205 3.03 18.39 -19.81
CA LEU A 205 3.65 17.99 -18.55
C LEU A 205 2.61 17.48 -17.55
N MET A 206 1.46 18.16 -17.43
CA MET A 206 0.37 17.68 -16.57
C MET A 206 -0.13 16.31 -17.02
N LYS A 207 -0.36 16.09 -18.32
CA LYS A 207 -0.86 14.83 -18.87
C LYS A 207 0.12 13.67 -18.64
N GLU A 208 1.42 13.91 -18.78
CA GLU A 208 2.43 12.87 -18.55
C GLU A 208 2.53 12.51 -17.05
N ASN A 209 2.37 13.50 -16.18
CA ASN A 209 2.74 13.36 -14.78
C ASN A 209 1.56 13.15 -13.82
N LEU A 210 0.31 13.45 -14.21
CA LEU A 210 -0.88 13.31 -13.33
C LEU A 210 -1.80 12.18 -13.80
N VAL A 211 -1.90 11.12 -12.99
CA VAL A 211 -2.86 10.03 -13.19
C VAL A 211 -3.94 10.10 -12.12
N ILE A 212 -5.20 10.08 -12.54
CA ILE A 212 -6.36 10.11 -11.63
C ILE A 212 -7.08 8.76 -11.67
N ALA A 213 -7.09 8.07 -10.53
CA ALA A 213 -7.87 6.86 -10.34
C ALA A 213 -9.21 7.23 -9.68
N SER A 214 -10.22 7.48 -10.50
CA SER A 214 -11.61 7.73 -10.06
C SER A 214 -12.28 6.45 -9.58
N GLU A 215 -13.21 6.58 -8.62
CA GLU A 215 -13.97 5.48 -8.01
C GLU A 215 -13.06 4.40 -7.38
N ALA A 216 -11.85 4.81 -6.99
CA ALA A 216 -10.85 3.94 -6.40
C ALA A 216 -11.24 3.58 -4.96
N LYS A 217 -12.03 2.52 -4.79
CA LYS A 217 -12.30 1.89 -3.47
C LYS A 217 -11.07 1.15 -2.96
N ILE A 218 -10.01 1.91 -2.67
CA ILE A 218 -8.73 1.38 -2.18
C ILE A 218 -8.70 1.50 -0.67
N THR A 219 -8.43 0.39 0.01
CA THR A 219 -8.14 0.38 1.45
C THR A 219 -6.64 0.56 1.67
N LEU A 220 -6.22 1.16 2.78
CA LEU A 220 -4.79 1.31 3.10
C LEU A 220 -4.24 0.10 3.87
N ASN A 221 -4.76 -1.09 3.58
CA ASN A 221 -4.21 -2.36 4.07
C ASN A 221 -3.16 -2.90 3.08
N ASP A 222 -2.62 -4.08 3.37
CA ASP A 222 -1.57 -4.70 2.55
C ASP A 222 -2.00 -4.93 1.09
N GLU A 223 -3.23 -5.37 0.90
CA GLU A 223 -3.83 -5.62 -0.42
C GLU A 223 -4.01 -4.32 -1.22
N GLY A 224 -4.55 -3.27 -0.60
CA GLY A 224 -4.75 -2.01 -1.28
C GLY A 224 -3.45 -1.24 -1.53
N VAL A 225 -2.43 -1.40 -0.69
CA VAL A 225 -1.08 -0.92 -1.00
C VAL A 225 -0.51 -1.64 -2.22
N GLU A 226 -0.72 -2.95 -2.36
CA GLU A 226 -0.30 -3.69 -3.56
C GLU A 226 -1.06 -3.22 -4.81
N ARG A 227 -2.37 -3.00 -4.68
CA ARG A 227 -3.18 -2.42 -5.76
C ARG A 227 -2.72 -1.02 -6.18
N ILE A 228 -2.28 -0.18 -5.23
CA ILE A 228 -1.65 1.11 -5.54
C ILE A 228 -0.39 0.87 -6.38
N LYS A 229 0.47 -0.08 -6.01
CA LYS A 229 1.66 -0.40 -6.81
C LYS A 229 1.32 -0.91 -8.20
N ASP A 230 0.27 -1.71 -8.35
CA ASP A 230 -0.17 -2.20 -9.65
C ASP A 230 -0.62 -1.05 -10.56
N ILE A 231 -1.37 -0.08 -10.02
CA ILE A 231 -1.76 1.14 -10.74
C ILE A 231 -0.51 1.93 -11.14
N ILE A 232 0.43 2.10 -10.22
CA ILE A 232 1.69 2.80 -10.50
C ILE A 232 2.47 2.10 -11.61
N MET A 233 2.62 0.78 -11.54
CA MET A 233 3.32 -0.01 -12.55
C MET A 233 2.63 0.06 -13.91
N LYS A 234 1.30 0.06 -13.93
CA LYS A 234 0.51 0.15 -15.16
C LYS A 234 0.65 1.51 -15.85
N ASP A 235 0.50 2.61 -15.09
CA ASP A 235 0.36 3.95 -15.67
C ASP A 235 1.68 4.73 -15.71
N PHE A 236 2.64 4.41 -14.82
CA PHE A 236 3.97 5.03 -14.78
C PHE A 236 5.12 4.06 -15.15
N GLY A 237 4.86 2.75 -15.25
CA GLY A 237 5.90 1.76 -15.51
C GLY A 237 6.88 1.64 -14.35
N THR A 238 8.18 1.62 -14.67
CA THR A 238 9.25 1.62 -13.66
C THR A 238 9.60 3.03 -13.14
N LYS A 239 8.92 4.08 -13.63
CA LYS A 239 9.12 5.45 -13.15
C LYS A 239 8.64 5.58 -11.69
N MET A 240 9.47 6.13 -10.82
CA MET A 240 9.10 6.39 -9.42
C MET A 240 7.99 7.44 -9.32
N VAL A 241 6.94 7.17 -8.55
CA VAL A 241 5.94 8.21 -8.20
C VAL A 241 6.52 9.11 -7.10
N ASP A 242 6.33 10.42 -7.24
CA ASP A 242 6.84 11.40 -6.29
C ASP A 242 5.79 11.72 -5.21
N LEU A 243 4.50 11.63 -5.55
CA LEU A 243 3.39 12.02 -4.67
C LEU A 243 2.14 11.15 -4.90
N ILE A 244 1.51 10.73 -3.80
CA ILE A 244 0.17 10.13 -3.82
C ILE A 244 -0.80 11.07 -3.13
N ALA A 245 -1.84 11.48 -3.85
CA ALA A 245 -2.94 12.28 -3.30
C ALA A 245 -4.17 11.41 -3.09
N ILE A 246 -4.88 11.65 -1.98
CA ILE A 246 -5.98 10.82 -1.54
C ILE A 246 -7.18 11.70 -1.15
N ASP A 247 -8.32 11.57 -1.84
CA ASP A 247 -9.51 12.41 -1.65
C ASP A 247 -10.80 11.64 -1.93
N SER A 248 -11.69 11.30 -1.00
CA SER A 248 -11.57 11.32 0.44
C SER A 248 -11.85 9.88 0.84
N LEU A 249 -10.82 9.14 1.23
CA LEU A 249 -11.03 7.76 1.62
C LEU A 249 -12.18 7.68 2.62
N THR A 250 -13.00 6.65 2.50
CA THR A 250 -13.73 6.01 3.61
C THR A 250 -12.87 5.67 4.86
N THR A 251 -11.68 6.27 5.00
CA THR A 251 -10.86 6.43 6.21
C THR A 251 -11.65 6.72 7.47
N HIS A 252 -12.76 7.45 7.39
CA HIS A 252 -13.63 7.66 8.54
C HIS A 252 -14.27 6.35 9.05
N LEU A 253 -14.41 5.34 8.18
CA LEU A 253 -14.83 3.97 8.53
C LEU A 253 -13.64 3.01 8.74
N MET A 254 -12.41 3.43 8.42
CA MET A 254 -11.22 2.57 8.51
C MET A 254 -10.63 2.60 9.93
N PRO A 255 -10.25 1.44 10.48
CA PRO A 255 -9.43 1.40 11.69
C PRO A 255 -8.15 2.22 11.55
N LEU A 256 -7.86 3.06 12.55
CA LEU A 256 -6.69 3.94 12.56
C LEU A 256 -5.35 3.21 12.41
N SER A 257 -5.26 1.98 12.92
CA SER A 257 -4.08 1.12 12.79
C SER A 257 -3.79 0.75 11.33
N LEU A 258 -4.82 0.50 10.53
CA LEU A 258 -4.68 0.19 9.10
C LEU A 258 -4.26 1.44 8.33
N LEU A 259 -4.91 2.58 8.61
CA LEU A 259 -4.52 3.87 8.04
C LEU A 259 -3.04 4.17 8.31
N ARG A 260 -2.63 4.04 9.58
CA ARG A 260 -1.23 4.23 9.99
C ARG A 260 -0.28 3.30 9.24
N SER A 261 -0.56 1.99 9.24
CA SER A 261 0.28 0.98 8.59
C SER A 261 0.43 1.25 7.09
N GLY A 262 -0.66 1.55 6.38
CA GLY A 262 -0.60 1.85 4.95
C GLY A 262 0.17 3.13 4.64
N ILE A 263 -0.06 4.19 5.42
CA ILE A 263 0.69 5.45 5.27
C ILE A 263 2.17 5.24 5.57
N GLU A 264 2.54 4.53 6.63
CA GLU A 264 3.93 4.22 6.96
C GLU A 264 4.62 3.41 5.85
N LYS A 265 3.93 2.43 5.25
CA LYS A 265 4.43 1.66 4.10
C LYS A 265 4.71 2.55 2.89
N LEU A 266 3.77 3.41 2.52
CA LEU A 266 3.94 4.34 1.39
C LEU A 266 5.04 5.38 1.67
N ARG A 267 5.15 5.88 2.90
CA ARG A 267 6.22 6.82 3.31
C ARG A 267 7.60 6.17 3.34
N SER A 268 7.69 4.87 3.65
CA SER A 268 8.96 4.15 3.78
C SER A 268 9.78 4.12 2.48
N ILE A 269 9.11 4.27 1.33
CA ILE A 269 9.71 4.33 0.00
C ILE A 269 9.91 5.77 -0.52
N GLY A 270 9.74 6.78 0.35
CA GLY A 270 10.05 8.19 0.07
C GLY A 270 8.94 8.99 -0.62
N ILE A 271 7.79 8.37 -0.89
CA ILE A 271 6.65 9.02 -1.56
C ILE A 271 6.00 10.05 -0.62
N GLY A 272 5.79 11.27 -1.11
CA GLY A 272 5.00 12.27 -0.41
C GLY A 272 3.51 11.92 -0.45
N ILE A 273 2.77 12.20 0.61
CA ILE A 273 1.33 11.90 0.67
C ILE A 273 0.54 13.16 1.00
N ILE A 274 -0.54 13.41 0.25
CA ILE A 274 -1.56 14.42 0.58
C ILE A 274 -2.89 13.70 0.79
N MET A 275 -3.58 13.98 1.89
CA MET A 275 -4.90 13.42 2.17
C MET A 275 -5.89 14.51 2.54
N THR A 276 -7.10 14.45 1.99
CA THR A 276 -8.20 15.30 2.47
C THR A 276 -8.91 14.65 3.64
N HIS A 277 -9.39 15.49 4.57
CA HIS A 277 -10.13 15.02 5.74
C HIS A 277 -11.29 15.95 6.07
N HIS A 278 -12.44 15.38 6.42
CA HIS A 278 -13.55 16.16 6.93
C HIS A 278 -13.34 16.53 8.39
N THR A 279 -13.42 17.83 8.69
CA THR A 279 -13.42 18.32 10.07
C THR A 279 -14.84 18.36 10.61
N LYS A 280 -14.98 18.29 11.94
CA LYS A 280 -16.27 18.59 12.60
C LYS A 280 -16.59 20.07 12.41
N LYS A 281 -17.89 20.41 12.39
CA LYS A 281 -18.33 21.81 12.48
C LYS A 281 -17.91 22.33 13.86
N VAL A 282 -17.01 23.30 13.87
CA VAL A 282 -16.55 24.02 15.06
C VAL A 282 -16.92 25.48 14.85
N SER A 283 -17.35 26.18 15.90
CA SER A 283 -17.73 27.59 15.80
C SER A 283 -16.53 28.44 15.36
N THR A 284 -16.79 29.53 14.62
CA THR A 284 -15.74 30.43 14.12
C THR A 284 -14.88 30.99 15.25
N ALA A 285 -15.49 31.33 16.39
CA ALA A 285 -14.78 31.80 17.58
C ALA A 285 -13.81 30.75 18.17
N THR A 286 -14.12 29.46 18.03
CA THR A 286 -13.25 28.37 18.48
C THR A 286 -12.15 28.07 17.47
N LEU A 287 -12.43 28.20 16.16
CA LEU A 287 -11.43 28.12 15.10
C LEU A 287 -10.42 29.26 15.17
N GLU A 288 -10.85 30.49 15.48
CA GLU A 288 -9.96 31.64 15.68
C GLU A 288 -9.02 31.43 16.88
N LYS A 289 -9.51 30.83 17.96
CA LYS A 289 -8.71 30.52 19.15
C LYS A 289 -7.78 29.33 18.96
N ASN A 290 -8.24 28.29 18.28
CA ASN A 290 -7.44 27.10 17.99
C ASN A 290 -7.98 26.38 16.74
N PRO A 291 -7.45 26.68 15.54
CA PRO A 291 -7.99 26.15 14.29
C PRO A 291 -7.84 24.63 14.20
N PHE A 292 -6.83 24.06 14.87
CA PHE A 292 -6.60 22.62 14.89
C PHE A 292 -7.60 21.85 15.76
N GLN A 293 -8.44 22.51 16.55
CA GLN A 293 -9.54 21.84 17.27
C GLN A 293 -10.60 21.28 16.31
N ALA A 294 -10.74 21.77 15.08
CA ALA A 294 -11.70 21.19 14.13
C ALA A 294 -11.28 19.83 13.59
N LEU A 295 -9.99 19.49 13.68
CA LEU A 295 -9.45 18.15 13.41
C LEU A 295 -9.64 17.19 14.60
N VAL A 296 -10.36 17.60 15.67
CA VAL A 296 -10.62 16.78 16.86
C VAL A 296 -11.62 15.68 16.53
N GLY A 297 -11.04 14.56 16.10
CA GLY A 297 -11.67 13.26 15.95
C GLY A 297 -10.66 12.11 15.97
N THR A 298 -9.36 12.39 15.85
CA THR A 298 -8.31 11.38 15.69
C THR A 298 -6.98 11.90 16.27
N ASN A 299 -6.76 11.74 17.58
CA ASN A 299 -5.41 11.93 18.18
C ASN A 299 -4.33 11.15 17.40
N ALA A 300 -4.72 10.05 16.75
CA ALA A 300 -3.88 9.27 15.87
C ALA A 300 -3.45 9.99 14.57
N LEU A 301 -4.32 10.73 13.87
CA LEU A 301 -3.89 11.45 12.64
C LEU A 301 -2.90 12.57 12.97
N ARG A 302 -3.07 13.23 14.11
CA ARG A 302 -2.11 14.22 14.62
C ARG A 302 -0.71 13.66 14.83
N SER A 303 -0.58 12.39 15.16
CA SER A 303 0.72 11.72 15.30
C SER A 303 1.35 11.32 13.96
N LEU A 304 0.60 11.39 12.86
CA LEU A 304 1.04 10.89 11.55
C LEU A 304 1.43 12.00 10.59
N TYR A 305 0.67 13.10 10.53
CA TYR A 305 0.95 14.16 9.59
C TYR A 305 2.23 14.93 9.97
N THR A 306 2.99 15.32 8.96
CA THR A 306 4.13 16.23 9.11
C THR A 306 3.73 17.68 8.88
N SER A 307 2.67 17.89 8.08
CA SER A 307 2.13 19.19 7.71
C SER A 307 0.61 19.14 7.70
N VAL A 308 -0.05 20.26 7.97
CA VAL A 308 -1.52 20.33 7.95
C VAL A 308 -2.00 21.67 7.39
N GLY A 309 -2.97 21.61 6.49
CA GLY A 309 -3.70 22.76 5.96
C GLY A 309 -5.16 22.71 6.40
N LEU A 310 -5.73 23.85 6.76
CA LEU A 310 -7.15 23.97 7.11
C LEU A 310 -7.84 24.91 6.13
N MET A 311 -8.93 24.44 5.55
CA MET A 311 -9.80 25.20 4.66
C MET A 311 -11.08 25.56 5.38
N ASP A 312 -11.42 26.84 5.35
CA ASP A 312 -12.68 27.37 5.85
C ASP A 312 -13.30 28.32 4.82
N VAL A 313 -14.63 28.45 4.85
CA VAL A 313 -15.33 29.48 4.08
C VAL A 313 -15.18 30.77 4.87
N GLY A 314 -14.28 31.65 4.43
CA GLY A 314 -14.14 32.97 5.05
C GLY A 314 -15.49 33.69 5.10
N LYS A 315 -15.75 34.43 6.19
CA LYS A 315 -16.86 35.40 6.16
C LYS A 315 -16.57 36.39 5.02
N PRO A 316 -17.56 36.77 4.20
CA PRO A 316 -17.36 37.82 3.23
C PRO A 316 -16.80 39.05 3.96
N PRO A 317 -15.86 39.79 3.35
CA PRO A 317 -15.39 41.04 3.94
C PRO A 317 -16.62 41.89 4.26
N LYS A 318 -16.69 42.42 5.48
CA LYS A 318 -17.69 43.44 5.78
C LYS A 318 -17.36 44.63 4.88
N LEU A 319 -18.19 44.81 3.85
CA LEU A 319 -18.22 46.03 3.04
C LEU A 319 -18.60 47.21 3.94
#